data_AF-A0A836U7K7-F1
#
_entry.id   AF-A0A836U7K7-F1
#
_cell.length_a   1.000
_cell.length_b   1.000
_cell.length_c   1.000
_cell.angle_alpha   90.00
_cell.angle_beta   90.00
_cell.angle_gamma   90.00
#
_symmetry.space_group_name_H-M   'P 1'
#
loop_
_entity.id
_entity.type
_entity.pdbx_description
1 polymer ?
#
loop_
_entity_poly.entity_id
_entity_poly.type
_entity_poly.pdbx_seq_one_letter_code
_entity_poly.pdbx_strand_id
1 'polypeptide(L)'
;MNRKIELLARLVLNADTIPPQEADMSPGGIGIVSNESFETGGVVKVRIVFPKNYDVVYAFGHVVYCNEFEGAGAAKQYKVGVEFSKISDTNKRIMTRQVFKKQSEDLREARKEQGGPQEEGEQGAAEPEEDDAE
;
A
#
# COMPACT_ATOMS: atom_id res chain seq x y z
N MET A 1 -0.51 -15.82 -18.54
CA MET A 1 -0.34 -14.67 -19.45
C MET A 1 1.12 -14.25 -19.42
N ASN A 2 1.81 -14.46 -20.55
CA ASN A 2 3.18 -14.12 -20.98
C ASN A 2 4.24 -13.51 -20.01
N ARG A 3 5.12 -14.36 -19.46
CA ARG A 3 6.38 -14.02 -18.77
C ARG A 3 7.27 -13.03 -19.55
N LYS A 4 7.28 -13.11 -20.88
CA LYS A 4 8.02 -12.18 -21.75
C LYS A 4 7.51 -10.74 -21.65
N ILE A 5 6.18 -10.55 -21.52
CA ILE A 5 5.57 -9.23 -21.36
C ILE A 5 5.96 -8.64 -20.00
N GLU A 6 5.97 -9.46 -18.95
CA GLU A 6 6.39 -9.02 -17.61
C GLU A 6 7.86 -8.60 -17.56
N LEU A 7 8.75 -9.36 -18.23
CA LEU A 7 10.16 -9.01 -18.34
C LEU A 7 10.39 -7.71 -19.11
N LEU A 8 9.62 -7.47 -20.18
CA LEU A 8 9.66 -6.21 -20.91
C LEU A 8 9.12 -5.05 -20.06
N ALA A 9 8.03 -5.25 -19.33
CA ALA A 9 7.49 -4.24 -18.42
C ALA A 9 8.51 -3.85 -17.35
N ARG A 10 9.18 -4.84 -16.73
CA ARG A 10 10.29 -4.62 -15.79
C ARG A 10 11.42 -3.80 -16.42
N LEU A 11 11.87 -4.19 -17.61
CA LEU A 11 12.99 -3.53 -18.28
C LEU A 11 12.67 -2.07 -18.62
N VAL A 12 11.47 -1.82 -19.16
CA VAL A 12 11.02 -0.46 -19.54
C VAL A 12 10.82 0.41 -18.30
N LEU A 13 10.24 -0.13 -17.23
CA LEU A 13 10.05 0.64 -16.00
C LEU A 13 11.39 0.94 -15.32
N ASN A 14 12.34 -0.01 -15.32
CA ASN A 14 13.65 0.15 -14.69
C ASN A 14 14.62 1.08 -15.44
N ALA A 15 14.31 1.47 -16.68
CA ALA A 15 15.17 2.36 -17.45
C ALA A 15 15.21 3.80 -16.87
N ASP A 16 14.22 4.19 -16.07
CA ASP A 16 14.07 5.52 -15.46
C ASP A 16 14.04 5.50 -13.90
N THR A 17 14.36 4.38 -13.25
CA THR A 17 13.91 4.18 -11.84
C THR A 17 14.80 4.77 -10.76
N ILE A 18 14.17 5.64 -9.97
CA ILE A 18 14.43 5.82 -8.54
C ILE A 18 14.01 4.53 -7.82
N PRO A 19 14.77 4.03 -6.82
CA PRO A 19 14.39 2.86 -6.03
C PRO A 19 13.00 3.03 -5.39
N PRO A 20 12.25 1.93 -5.18
CA PRO A 20 11.00 1.98 -4.44
C PRO A 20 11.22 2.63 -3.07
N GLN A 21 10.35 3.57 -2.72
CA GLN A 21 10.35 4.24 -1.43
C GLN A 21 9.01 4.04 -0.73
N GLU A 22 9.02 4.11 0.59
CA GLU A 22 7.79 4.13 1.37
C GLU A 22 7.00 5.41 1.08
N ALA A 23 5.68 5.28 1.05
CA ALA A 23 4.79 6.39 0.79
C ALA A 23 3.44 6.18 1.51
N ASP A 24 2.93 7.26 2.09
CA ASP A 24 1.56 7.33 2.59
C ASP A 24 0.66 7.73 1.44
N MET A 25 -0.49 7.08 1.25
CA MET A 25 -1.27 7.29 0.04
C MET A 25 -2.77 7.11 0.25
N SER A 26 -3.53 7.95 -0.44
CA SER A 26 -4.98 7.85 -0.56
C SER A 26 -5.41 8.11 -2.02
N PRO A 27 -6.69 7.89 -2.38
CA PRO A 27 -7.19 8.30 -3.68
C PRO A 27 -7.12 9.81 -3.95
N GLY A 28 -6.96 10.64 -2.91
CA GLY A 28 -6.88 12.10 -2.99
C GLY A 28 -5.46 12.67 -2.98
N GLY A 29 -4.44 11.90 -2.61
CA GLY A 29 -3.08 12.41 -2.50
C GLY A 29 -2.04 11.38 -2.10
N ILE A 30 -0.79 11.83 -2.02
CA ILE A 30 0.37 11.03 -1.62
C ILE A 30 1.32 11.84 -0.74
N GLY A 31 1.85 11.20 0.29
CA GLY A 31 2.93 11.68 1.13
C GLY A 31 4.20 10.86 0.88
N ILE A 32 5.32 11.54 0.62
CA ILE A 32 6.62 10.91 0.39
C ILE A 32 7.72 11.61 1.18
N VAL A 33 8.85 10.93 1.32
CA VAL A 33 10.11 11.58 1.72
C VAL A 33 10.91 11.89 0.45
N SER A 34 11.45 13.10 0.36
CA SER A 34 12.25 13.57 -0.77
C SER A 34 13.58 14.14 -0.28
N ASN A 35 14.64 14.02 -1.08
CA ASN A 35 15.91 14.72 -0.82
C ASN A 35 15.92 16.16 -1.35
N GLU A 36 14.86 16.54 -2.07
CA GLU A 36 14.63 17.89 -2.61
C GLU A 36 13.43 18.54 -1.91
N SER A 37 13.53 19.85 -1.67
CA SER A 37 12.42 20.64 -1.18
C SER A 37 11.50 21.05 -2.33
N PHE A 38 10.22 21.21 -2.02
CA PHE A 38 9.22 21.69 -2.95
C PHE A 38 8.52 22.93 -2.40
N GLU A 39 8.13 23.83 -3.28
CA GLU A 39 7.34 25.00 -2.92
C GLU A 39 5.89 24.59 -2.64
N THR A 40 5.37 24.95 -1.46
CA THR A 40 3.95 24.77 -1.13
C THR A 40 3.07 25.54 -2.11
N GLY A 41 2.02 24.90 -2.61
CA GLY A 41 1.17 25.41 -3.70
C GLY A 41 1.74 25.12 -5.10
N GLY A 42 3.00 24.73 -5.20
CA GLY A 42 3.64 24.34 -6.46
C GLY A 42 2.97 23.13 -7.10
N VAL A 43 2.91 23.11 -8.44
CA VAL A 43 2.30 22.02 -9.21
C VAL A 43 3.35 20.98 -9.56
N VAL A 44 3.06 19.72 -9.26
CA VAL A 44 3.93 18.58 -9.55
C VAL A 44 3.22 17.53 -10.39
N LYS A 45 3.99 16.83 -11.22
CA LYS A 45 3.55 15.62 -11.90
C LYS A 45 3.94 14.42 -11.04
N VAL A 46 2.97 13.58 -10.73
CA VAL A 46 3.17 12.38 -9.91
C VAL A 46 3.05 11.15 -10.82
N ARG A 47 4.09 10.30 -10.79
CA ARG A 47 4.10 8.96 -11.42
C ARG A 47 4.31 7.93 -10.32
N ILE A 48 3.30 7.11 -10.06
CA ILE A 48 3.35 6.04 -9.07
C ILE A 48 3.42 4.71 -9.82
N VAL A 49 4.40 3.88 -9.50
CA VAL A 49 4.56 2.54 -10.06
C VAL A 49 4.37 1.53 -8.95
N PHE A 50 3.43 0.61 -9.12
CA PHE A 50 3.19 -0.46 -8.17
C PHE A 50 4.01 -1.69 -8.58
N PRO A 51 5.13 -2.01 -7.89
CA PRO A 51 6.08 -3.02 -8.36
C PRO A 51 5.51 -4.44 -8.39
N LYS A 52 4.51 -4.75 -7.54
CA LYS A 52 3.89 -6.08 -7.47
C LYS A 52 3.15 -6.47 -8.75
N ASN A 53 2.63 -5.50 -9.51
CA ASN A 53 1.79 -5.78 -10.68
C ASN A 53 2.00 -4.83 -11.87
N TYR A 54 2.96 -3.91 -11.77
CA TYR A 54 3.31 -2.94 -12.80
C TYR A 54 2.15 -2.00 -13.18
N ASP A 55 1.15 -1.85 -12.32
CA ASP A 55 0.17 -0.78 -12.46
C ASP A 55 0.91 0.57 -12.36
N VAL A 56 0.54 1.51 -13.22
CA VAL A 56 1.09 2.86 -13.21
C VAL A 56 -0.04 3.88 -13.08
N VAL A 57 0.12 4.80 -12.14
CA VAL A 57 -0.80 5.91 -11.93
C VAL A 57 -0.08 7.21 -12.27
N TYR A 58 -0.75 8.01 -13.08
CA TYR A 58 -0.34 9.37 -13.42
C TYR A 58 -1.35 10.36 -12.84
N ALA A 59 -0.84 11.39 -12.17
CA ALA A 59 -1.64 12.48 -11.65
C ALA A 59 -0.87 13.81 -11.75
N PHE A 60 -1.62 14.91 -11.73
CA PHE A 60 -1.09 16.21 -11.35
C PHE A 60 -1.61 16.54 -9.96
N GLY A 61 -0.79 17.23 -9.18
CA GLY A 61 -1.15 17.65 -7.84
C GLY A 61 -0.46 18.93 -7.44
N HIS A 62 -0.92 19.51 -6.34
CA HIS A 62 -0.28 20.65 -5.69
C HIS A 62 0.35 20.19 -4.38
N VAL A 63 1.50 20.76 -4.06
CA VAL A 63 2.21 20.51 -2.81
C VAL A 63 1.43 21.19 -1.69
N VAL A 64 0.94 20.41 -0.72
CA VAL A 64 0.17 20.93 0.42
C VAL A 64 1.06 21.20 1.64
N TYR A 65 2.18 20.49 1.76
CA TYR A 65 3.21 20.77 2.74
C TYR A 65 4.57 20.23 2.26
N CYS A 66 5.65 20.87 2.70
CA CYS A 66 7.02 20.41 2.53
C CYS A 66 7.83 20.82 3.76
N ASN A 67 8.03 19.89 4.69
CA ASN A 67 8.72 20.15 5.95
C ASN A 67 10.04 19.39 5.99
N GLU A 68 11.07 19.96 6.62
CA GLU A 68 12.31 19.21 6.89
C GLU A 68 11.98 17.96 7.71
N PHE A 69 12.60 16.85 7.32
CA PHE A 69 12.44 15.54 7.93
C PHE A 69 13.83 15.06 8.37
N GLU A 70 14.00 14.91 9.67
CA GLU A 70 15.22 14.34 10.24
C GLU A 70 15.19 12.83 10.03
N GLY A 71 15.67 12.38 8.86
CA GLY A 71 15.89 10.98 8.59
C GLY A 71 17.25 10.48 9.09
N ALA A 72 17.48 9.18 8.98
CA ALA A 72 18.71 8.52 9.46
C ALA A 72 19.99 8.82 8.63
N GLY A 73 19.94 9.76 7.69
CA GLY A 73 21.01 10.05 6.73
C GLY A 73 21.70 11.40 6.94
N ALA A 74 22.88 11.56 6.33
CA ALA A 74 23.64 12.82 6.37
C ALA A 74 23.08 13.93 5.45
N ALA A 75 22.19 13.59 4.51
CA ALA A 75 21.56 14.53 3.60
C ALA A 75 20.24 15.05 4.17
N LYS A 76 19.91 16.32 3.89
CA LYS A 76 18.61 16.89 4.23
C LYS A 76 17.51 16.14 3.50
N GLN A 77 16.47 15.77 4.23
CA GLN A 77 15.27 15.15 3.69
C GLN A 77 14.05 16.01 4.02
N TYR A 78 13.01 15.85 3.22
CA TYR A 78 11.78 16.61 3.30
C TYR A 78 10.60 15.67 3.28
N LYS A 79 9.67 15.81 4.22
CA LYS A 79 8.36 15.16 4.14
C LYS A 79 7.45 16.04 3.29
N VAL A 80 7.04 15.51 2.14
CA VAL A 80 6.28 16.22 1.12
C VAL A 80 4.90 15.60 0.99
N GLY A 81 3.87 16.43 1.12
CA GLY A 81 2.48 16.05 0.87
C GLY A 81 2.00 16.66 -0.43
N VAL A 82 1.37 15.83 -1.27
CA VAL A 82 0.79 16.26 -2.55
C VAL A 82 -0.69 15.87 -2.58
N GLU A 83 -1.55 16.82 -2.85
CA GLU A 83 -2.97 16.59 -3.13
C GLU A 83 -3.19 16.58 -4.64
N PHE A 84 -3.95 15.60 -5.14
CA PHE A 84 -4.17 15.43 -6.58
C PHE A 84 -5.21 16.43 -7.11
N SER A 85 -4.79 17.29 -8.02
CA SER A 85 -5.65 18.25 -8.71
C SER A 85 -6.34 17.63 -9.94
N LYS A 86 -5.64 16.72 -10.64
CA LYS A 86 -6.19 15.98 -11.79
C LYS A 86 -5.69 14.54 -11.80
N ILE A 87 -6.63 13.61 -11.75
CA ILE A 87 -6.39 12.17 -11.86
C ILE A 87 -7.61 11.52 -12.54
N SER A 88 -7.35 10.62 -13.50
CA SER A 88 -8.41 9.93 -14.24
C SER A 88 -9.16 8.94 -13.35
N ASP A 89 -10.41 8.63 -13.66
CA ASP A 89 -11.20 7.65 -12.89
C ASP A 89 -10.58 6.26 -12.91
N THR A 90 -9.95 5.88 -14.03
CA THR A 90 -9.17 4.64 -14.13
C THR A 90 -8.03 4.63 -13.11
N ASN A 91 -7.26 5.72 -13.03
CA ASN A 91 -6.16 5.83 -12.08
C ASN A 91 -6.65 5.90 -10.63
N LYS A 92 -7.75 6.60 -10.35
CA LYS A 92 -8.40 6.60 -9.03
C LYS A 92 -8.79 5.19 -8.61
N ARG A 93 -9.42 4.41 -9.50
CA ARG A 93 -9.81 3.02 -9.22
C ARG A 93 -8.61 2.12 -8.94
N ILE A 94 -7.52 2.28 -9.69
CA ILE A 94 -6.26 1.56 -9.43
C ILE A 94 -5.75 1.90 -8.02
N MET A 95 -5.65 3.18 -7.68
CA MET A 95 -5.20 3.66 -6.36
C MET A 95 -6.05 3.08 -5.24
N THR A 96 -7.37 3.23 -5.32
CA THR A 96 -8.33 2.70 -4.34
C THR A 96 -8.14 1.20 -4.12
N ARG A 97 -8.02 0.42 -5.21
CA ARG A 97 -7.78 -1.02 -5.13
C ARG A 97 -6.47 -1.35 -4.43
N GLN A 98 -5.38 -0.63 -4.72
CA GLN A 98 -4.08 -0.87 -4.10
C GLN A 98 -4.08 -0.54 -2.60
N VAL A 99 -4.70 0.59 -2.22
CA VAL A 99 -4.84 1.00 -0.81
C VAL A 99 -5.63 -0.04 -0.02
N PHE A 100 -6.81 -0.46 -0.52
CA PHE A 100 -7.60 -1.49 0.16
C PHE A 100 -6.89 -2.83 0.26
N LYS A 101 -6.15 -3.23 -0.78
CA LYS A 101 -5.37 -4.46 -0.76
C LYS A 101 -4.31 -4.42 0.34
N LYS A 102 -3.55 -3.32 0.45
CA LYS A 102 -2.54 -3.14 1.51
C LYS A 102 -3.17 -3.15 2.90
N GLN A 103 -4.25 -2.40 3.11
CA GLN A 103 -4.97 -2.38 4.40
C GLN A 103 -5.49 -3.76 4.81
N SER A 104 -6.00 -4.55 3.85
CA SER A 104 -6.44 -5.90 4.13
C SER A 104 -5.29 -6.87 4.42
N GLU A 105 -4.13 -6.70 3.77
CA GLU A 105 -2.90 -7.45 4.07
C GLU A 105 -2.46 -7.15 5.52
N ASP A 106 -2.42 -5.87 5.91
CA ASP A 106 -1.97 -5.43 7.23
C ASP A 106 -2.89 -5.92 8.36
N LEU A 107 -4.21 -5.89 8.15
CA LEU A 107 -5.17 -6.45 9.10
C LEU A 107 -5.02 -7.97 9.30
N ARG A 108 -4.60 -8.70 8.25
CA ARG A 108 -4.36 -10.15 8.35
C ARG A 108 -3.06 -10.45 9.09
N GLU A 109 -2.03 -9.65 8.85
CA GLU A 109 -0.73 -9.76 9.53
C GLU A 109 -0.87 -9.47 11.03
N ALA A 110 -1.56 -8.37 11.39
CA ALA A 110 -1.84 -8.02 12.79
C ALA A 110 -2.60 -9.11 13.56
N ARG A 111 -3.54 -9.82 12.91
CA ARG A 111 -4.27 -10.94 13.54
C ARG A 111 -3.40 -12.19 13.74
N LYS A 112 -2.42 -12.43 12.86
CA LYS A 112 -1.48 -13.55 13.01
C LYS A 112 -0.51 -13.31 14.15
N GLU A 113 -0.10 -12.07 14.35
CA GLU A 113 0.82 -11.67 15.42
C GLU A 113 0.17 -11.71 16.82
N GLN A 114 -1.16 -11.57 16.90
CA GLN A 114 -1.90 -11.56 18.17
C GLN A 114 -2.39 -12.95 18.64
N GLY A 115 -1.97 -14.05 18.00
CA GLY A 115 -2.39 -15.41 18.34
C GLY A 115 -3.78 -15.73 17.78
N GLY A 116 -3.83 -16.65 16.82
CA GLY A 116 -5.07 -17.07 16.16
C GLY A 116 -6.09 -17.72 17.12
N PRO A 117 -7.37 -17.82 16.72
CA PRO A 117 -8.46 -18.24 17.60
C PRO A 117 -8.26 -19.68 18.10
N GLN A 118 -8.51 -19.90 19.39
CA GLN A 118 -8.87 -21.22 19.92
C GLN A 118 -10.17 -21.65 19.26
N GLU A 119 -10.13 -22.74 18.49
CA GLU A 119 -11.34 -23.50 18.14
C GLU A 119 -11.84 -24.17 19.43
N GLU A 120 -12.75 -23.50 20.13
CA GLU A 120 -13.59 -24.14 21.15
C GLU A 120 -14.88 -24.65 20.49
N GLY A 121 -15.06 -25.98 20.55
CA GLY A 121 -16.38 -26.59 20.67
C GLY A 121 -16.93 -27.26 19.41
N GLU A 122 -16.61 -28.54 19.23
CA GLU A 122 -17.63 -29.47 18.76
C GLU A 122 -17.92 -30.46 19.90
N GLN A 123 -19.13 -30.31 20.44
CA GLN A 123 -19.70 -31.08 21.53
C GLN A 123 -19.96 -32.53 21.05
N GLY A 124 -19.20 -33.49 21.57
CA GLY A 124 -19.57 -34.91 21.54
C GLY A 124 -20.37 -35.23 22.79
N ALA A 125 -21.65 -35.55 22.60
CA ALA A 125 -22.65 -35.78 23.63
C ALA A 125 -22.25 -36.84 24.68
N ALA A 126 -22.66 -36.60 25.92
CA ALA A 126 -22.70 -37.61 26.96
C ALA A 126 -23.69 -38.72 26.59
N GLU A 127 -23.21 -39.97 26.56
CA GLU A 127 -24.07 -41.15 26.61
C GLU A 127 -24.65 -41.30 28.02
N PRO A 128 -25.97 -41.48 28.21
CA PRO A 128 -26.50 -41.89 29.49
C PRO A 128 -26.37 -43.41 29.63
N GLU A 129 -25.86 -43.83 30.78
CA GLU A 129 -26.00 -45.19 31.29
C GLU A 129 -27.48 -45.49 31.54
N GLU A 130 -27.99 -46.56 30.94
CA GLU A 130 -29.19 -47.25 31.42
C GLU A 130 -28.81 -48.69 31.78
N ASP A 131 -28.63 -48.89 33.09
CA ASP A 131 -28.87 -50.14 33.80
C ASP A 131 -30.34 -50.55 33.56
N ASP A 132 -30.59 -51.78 33.11
CA ASP A 132 -31.54 -52.68 33.78
C ASP A 132 -31.61 -54.09 33.15
N ALA A 133 -31.48 -55.06 34.06
CA ALA A 133 -32.13 -56.38 34.12
C ALA A 133 -31.81 -57.49 33.08
N GLU A 134 -31.05 -58.50 33.53
CA GLU A 134 -31.59 -59.83 33.92
C GLU A 134 -30.61 -60.62 34.80
#